data_AF-Q88G11-F1
#
_entry.id   AF-Q88G11-F1
#
_cell.length_a   1.000
_cell.length_b   1.000
_cell.length_c   1.000
_cell.angle_alpha   90.00
_cell.angle_beta   90.00
_cell.angle_gamma   90.00
#
_symmetry.space_group_name_H-M   'P 1'
#
loop_
_entity.id
_entity.type
_entity.pdbx_description
1 polymer ?
#
loop_
_entity_poly.entity_id
_entity_poly.type
_entity_poly.pdbx_seq_one_letter_code
_entity_poly.pdbx_strand_id
1 'polypeptide(L)'
;MSRKKSHFTIVSSTELEELRRDRERLNALESCCWDVRFESHSNGMDGDYTIGIEIVGHYMGKPCARVLGENYNENLRAAIDQALTAEAYPPERPEYDLYGNPERRRA
;
A
#
# COMPACT_ATOMS: atom_id res chain seq x y z
N MET A 1 -8.08 44.27 5.26
CA MET A 1 -8.02 42.81 5.45
C MET A 1 -8.50 42.14 4.17
N SER A 2 -7.61 41.56 3.38
CA SER A 2 -7.96 40.93 2.09
C SER A 2 -8.59 39.56 2.36
N ARG A 3 -9.85 39.36 1.95
CA ARG A 3 -10.49 38.03 2.03
C ARG A 3 -9.78 37.10 1.06
N LYS A 4 -9.11 36.06 1.56
CA LYS A 4 -8.62 34.95 0.74
C LYS A 4 -9.80 34.40 -0.05
N LYS A 5 -9.74 34.48 -1.38
CA LYS A 5 -10.70 33.80 -2.25
C LYS A 5 -10.45 32.30 -2.13
N SER A 6 -11.32 31.60 -1.43
CA SER A 6 -11.35 30.14 -1.43
C SER A 6 -11.89 29.67 -2.77
N HIS A 7 -11.08 28.95 -3.54
CA HIS A 7 -11.49 28.32 -4.79
C HIS A 7 -12.14 26.99 -4.43
N PHE A 8 -13.42 26.83 -4.74
CA PHE A 8 -14.15 25.58 -4.57
C PHE A 8 -14.51 25.02 -5.94
N THR A 9 -14.35 23.71 -6.09
CA THR A 9 -14.77 22.96 -7.27
C THR A 9 -15.94 22.07 -6.86
N ILE A 10 -17.06 22.16 -7.58
CA ILE A 10 -18.20 21.27 -7.38
C ILE A 10 -17.92 20.00 -8.18
N VAL A 11 -17.93 18.86 -7.49
CA VAL A 11 -17.75 17.52 -8.07
C VAL A 11 -19.01 16.69 -7.86
N SER A 12 -19.18 15.65 -8.68
CA SER A 12 -20.28 14.70 -8.47
C SER A 12 -20.07 13.85 -7.20
N SER A 13 -21.13 13.23 -6.69
CA SER A 13 -21.00 12.33 -5.53
C SER A 13 -20.11 11.13 -5.84
N THR A 14 -20.20 10.56 -7.05
CA THR A 14 -19.40 9.41 -7.46
C THR A 14 -17.92 9.76 -7.52
N GLU A 15 -17.59 10.90 -8.14
CA GLU A 15 -16.22 11.41 -8.22
C GLU A 15 -15.64 11.70 -6.84
N LEU A 16 -16.45 12.24 -5.92
CA LEU A 16 -16.04 12.45 -4.53
C LEU A 16 -15.67 11.14 -3.83
N GLU A 17 -16.44 10.07 -4.04
CA GLU A 17 -16.13 8.75 -3.46
C GLU A 17 -14.87 8.12 -4.07
N GLU A 18 -14.64 8.27 -5.38
CA GLU A 18 -13.40 7.82 -6.02
C GLU A 18 -12.17 8.55 -5.46
N LEU A 19 -12.26 9.88 -5.29
CA LEU A 19 -11.20 10.69 -4.69
C LEU A 19 -10.95 10.31 -3.23
N ARG A 20 -11.98 9.95 -2.47
CA ARG A 20 -11.83 9.45 -1.10
C ARG A 20 -11.10 8.12 -1.06
N ARG A 21 -11.44 7.18 -1.95
CA ARG A 21 -10.72 5.90 -2.07
C ARG A 21 -9.27 6.09 -2.47
N ASP A 22 -8.99 6.98 -3.41
CA ASP A 22 -7.60 7.28 -3.79
C ASP A 22 -6.82 7.91 -2.64
N ARG A 23 -7.45 8.77 -1.86
CA ARG A 23 -6.84 9.29 -0.63
C ARG A 23 -6.53 8.16 0.36
N GLU A 24 -7.44 7.20 0.55
CA GLU A 24 -7.21 6.05 1.43
C GLU A 24 -6.02 5.20 0.95
N ARG A 25 -5.90 4.96 -0.36
CA ARG A 25 -4.74 4.27 -0.95
C ARG A 25 -3.42 5.00 -0.70
N LEU A 26 -3.39 6.32 -0.89
CA LEU A 26 -2.20 7.13 -0.61
C LEU A 26 -1.85 7.13 0.88
N ASN A 27 -2.85 7.26 1.75
CA ASN A 27 -2.66 7.18 3.20
C ASN A 27 -2.10 5.81 3.61
N ALA A 28 -2.53 4.71 2.95
CA ALA A 28 -2.02 3.37 3.23
C ALA A 28 -0.53 3.26 2.89
N LEU A 29 -0.12 3.74 1.71
CA LEU A 29 1.29 3.77 1.32
C LEU A 29 2.15 4.56 2.33
N GLU A 30 1.67 5.73 2.76
CA GLU A 30 2.37 6.57 3.74
C GLU A 30 2.42 5.93 5.12
N SER A 31 1.27 5.51 5.66
CA SER A 31 1.16 5.01 7.04
C SER A 31 1.83 3.65 7.25
N CYS A 32 1.85 2.80 6.22
CA CYS A 32 2.50 1.51 6.28
C CYS A 32 3.95 1.53 5.77
N CYS A 33 4.44 2.69 5.32
CA CYS A 33 5.76 2.86 4.72
C CYS A 33 6.03 1.84 3.58
N TRP A 34 5.03 1.64 2.71
CA TRP A 34 5.15 0.70 1.60
C TRP A 34 5.91 1.32 0.42
N ASP A 35 6.77 0.52 -0.22
CA ASP A 35 7.40 0.91 -1.48
C ASP A 35 6.49 0.54 -2.66
N VAL A 36 6.51 1.37 -3.69
CA VAL A 36 5.96 1.02 -5.01
C VAL A 36 7.11 0.69 -5.94
N ARG A 37 7.13 -0.51 -6.50
CA ARG A 37 8.14 -0.96 -7.48
C ARG A 37 7.50 -1.18 -8.83
N PHE A 38 8.22 -0.81 -9.88
CA PHE A 38 7.82 -1.00 -11.26
C PHE A 38 8.82 -1.95 -11.91
N GLU A 39 8.32 -3.04 -12.48
CA GLU A 39 9.13 -4.07 -13.10
C GLU A 39 8.74 -4.27 -14.56
N SER A 40 9.71 -4.10 -15.46
CA SER A 40 9.50 -4.37 -16.87
C SER A 40 9.59 -5.87 -17.15
N HIS A 41 8.50 -6.45 -17.63
CA HIS A 41 8.43 -7.83 -18.05
C HIS A 41 8.48 -7.90 -19.57
N SER A 42 9.46 -8.63 -20.12
CA SER A 42 9.53 -8.90 -21.56
C SER A 42 8.35 -9.78 -21.96
N ASN A 43 7.58 -9.35 -22.99
CA ASN A 43 6.50 -10.16 -23.55
C ASN A 43 6.95 -11.07 -24.71
N GLY A 44 8.27 -11.22 -24.88
CA GLY A 44 8.88 -12.27 -25.68
C GLY A 44 8.84 -12.10 -27.20
N MET A 45 8.16 -11.10 -27.79
CA MET A 45 7.95 -11.12 -29.25
C MET A 45 8.24 -9.86 -30.08
N ASP A 46 8.36 -8.64 -29.57
CA ASP A 46 8.62 -7.49 -30.48
C ASP A 46 9.29 -6.26 -29.83
N GLY A 47 9.97 -6.43 -28.69
CA GLY A 47 10.59 -5.31 -27.96
C GLY A 47 9.60 -4.49 -27.10
N ASP A 48 8.34 -4.91 -27.07
CA ASP A 48 7.36 -4.43 -26.11
C ASP A 48 7.59 -5.06 -24.73
N TYR A 49 7.29 -4.29 -23.69
CA TYR A 49 7.32 -4.74 -22.30
C TYR A 49 5.99 -4.41 -21.65
N THR A 50 5.58 -5.23 -20.70
CA THR A 50 4.46 -4.90 -19.81
C THR A 50 5.04 -4.47 -18.47
N ILE A 51 4.46 -3.41 -17.88
CA ILE A 51 4.89 -2.96 -16.57
C ILE A 51 4.09 -3.72 -15.49
N GLY A 52 4.83 -4.50 -14.71
CA GLY A 52 4.37 -4.98 -13.41
C GLY A 52 4.51 -3.90 -12.35
N ILE A 53 3.54 -3.80 -11.46
CA ILE A 53 3.55 -2.93 -10.30
C ILE A 53 3.50 -3.80 -9.05
N GLU A 54 4.42 -3.62 -8.12
CA GLU A 54 4.45 -4.31 -6.84
C GLU A 54 4.39 -3.31 -5.68
N ILE A 55 3.60 -3.64 -4.66
CA ILE A 55 3.56 -2.94 -3.37
C ILE A 55 4.34 -3.77 -2.36
N VAL A 56 5.41 -3.20 -1.80
CA VAL A 56 6.36 -3.92 -0.95
C VAL A 56 6.32 -3.40 0.48
N GLY A 57 6.08 -4.30 1.42
CA GLY A 57 6.18 -4.05 2.85
C GLY A 57 7.54 -4.39 3.44
N HIS A 58 7.97 -3.63 4.46
CA HIS A 58 9.23 -3.81 5.17
C HIS A 58 9.01 -4.37 6.57
N TYR A 59 9.84 -5.34 6.96
CA TYR A 59 9.66 -6.16 8.14
C TYR A 59 10.97 -6.49 8.83
N MET A 60 10.94 -6.67 10.15
CA MET A 60 12.12 -7.06 10.92
C MET A 60 12.49 -8.54 10.76
N GLY A 61 11.50 -9.41 10.53
CA GLY A 61 11.69 -10.85 10.34
C GLY A 61 11.91 -11.22 8.88
N LYS A 62 12.81 -12.19 8.61
CA LYS A 62 13.12 -12.63 7.24
C LYS A 62 11.92 -13.28 6.53
N PRO A 63 11.70 -13.03 5.23
CA PRO A 63 12.35 -12.00 4.41
C PRO A 63 12.00 -10.57 4.86
N CYS A 64 12.99 -9.68 4.93
CA CYS A 64 12.77 -8.33 5.48
C CYS A 64 11.97 -7.41 4.54
N ALA A 65 11.83 -7.77 3.27
CA ALA A 65 10.94 -7.11 2.31
C ALA A 65 10.05 -8.18 1.66
N ARG A 66 8.76 -7.88 1.47
CA ARG A 66 7.78 -8.80 0.87
C ARG A 66 6.81 -8.04 -0.03
N VAL A 67 6.45 -8.65 -1.16
CA VAL A 67 5.36 -8.16 -2.01
C VAL A 67 4.04 -8.45 -1.31
N LEU A 68 3.22 -7.41 -1.12
CA LEU A 68 1.90 -7.46 -0.48
C LEU A 68 0.77 -7.42 -1.49
N GLY A 69 1.01 -6.77 -2.63
CA GLY A 69 0.09 -6.71 -3.76
C GLY A 69 0.84 -6.47 -5.04
N GLU A 70 0.30 -6.96 -6.15
CA GLU A 70 0.93 -6.91 -7.46
C GLU A 70 -0.11 -6.73 -8.57
N ASN A 71 0.28 -6.04 -9.64
CA ASN A 71 -0.57 -5.90 -10.81
C ASN A 71 0.26 -5.80 -12.09
N TYR A 72 0.05 -6.74 -13.01
CA TYR A 72 0.74 -6.81 -14.29
C TYR A 72 -0.08 -6.19 -15.45
N ASN A 73 -1.09 -5.39 -15.13
CA ASN A 73 -1.90 -4.62 -16.09
C ASN A 73 -1.73 -3.11 -15.86
N GLU A 74 -0.60 -2.70 -15.28
CA GLU A 74 -0.24 -1.29 -15.07
C GLU A 74 -1.23 -0.53 -14.16
N ASN A 75 -1.96 -1.24 -13.32
CA ASN A 75 -2.97 -0.65 -12.43
C ASN A 75 -2.48 -0.58 -10.99
N LEU A 76 -1.91 0.58 -10.63
CA LEU A 76 -1.42 0.85 -9.27
C LEU A 76 -2.53 0.74 -8.22
N ARG A 77 -3.74 1.24 -8.52
CA ARG A 77 -4.86 1.22 -7.56
C ARG A 77 -5.21 -0.22 -7.20
N ALA A 78 -5.25 -1.11 -8.19
CA ALA A 78 -5.52 -2.53 -7.96
C ALA A 78 -4.42 -3.23 -7.14
N ALA A 79 -3.14 -2.89 -7.37
CA ALA A 79 -2.04 -3.42 -6.58
C ALA A 79 -2.12 -2.99 -5.10
N ILE A 80 -2.48 -1.73 -4.84
CA ILE A 80 -2.69 -1.21 -3.46
C ILE A 80 -3.92 -1.87 -2.82
N ASP A 81 -5.01 -2.02 -3.57
CA ASP A 81 -6.22 -2.68 -3.07
C ASP A 81 -5.93 -4.13 -2.68
N GLN A 82 -5.12 -4.85 -3.46
CA GLN A 82 -4.65 -6.18 -3.08
C GLN A 82 -3.79 -6.14 -1.81
N ALA A 83 -2.83 -5.21 -1.72
CA ALA A 83 -1.98 -5.05 -0.54
C ALA A 83 -2.78 -4.76 0.74
N LEU A 84 -3.88 -4.01 0.66
CA LEU A 84 -4.79 -3.72 1.77
C LEU A 84 -5.54 -4.96 2.27
N THR A 85 -5.65 -6.00 1.44
CA THR A 85 -6.29 -7.28 1.80
C THR A 85 -5.27 -8.33 2.24
N ALA A 86 -3.98 -8.05 2.13
CA ALA A 86 -2.93 -8.93 2.61
C ALA A 86 -3.01 -9.10 4.14
N GLU A 87 -2.78 -10.32 4.62
CA GLU A 87 -2.73 -10.57 6.06
C GLU A 87 -1.64 -9.71 6.73
N ALA A 88 -1.98 -9.12 7.88
CA ALA A 88 -1.04 -8.34 8.67
C ALA A 88 0.10 -9.22 9.17
N TYR A 89 1.22 -9.19 8.46
CA TYR A 89 2.49 -9.77 8.87
C TYR A 89 3.46 -8.66 9.32
N PRO A 90 4.39 -8.89 10.26
CA PRO A 90 4.38 -10.01 11.19
C PRO A 90 3.12 -9.96 12.07
N PRO A 91 2.72 -11.09 12.68
CA PRO A 91 1.65 -11.10 13.67
C PRO A 91 1.89 -10.02 14.73
N GLU A 92 0.81 -9.58 15.39
CA GLU A 92 0.89 -8.63 16.52
C GLU A 92 2.10 -8.94 17.40
N ARG A 93 2.94 -7.92 17.60
CA ARG A 93 4.11 -8.07 18.44
C ARG A 93 3.63 -8.48 19.83
N PRO A 94 4.10 -9.60 20.40
CA PRO A 94 3.74 -9.96 21.77
C PRO A 94 4.15 -8.82 22.70
N GLU A 95 3.34 -8.58 23.73
CA GLU A 95 3.75 -7.74 24.85
C GLU A 95 5.02 -8.37 25.45
N TYR A 96 5.96 -7.54 25.92
CA TYR A 96 7.19 -8.04 26.51
C TYR A 96 7.19 -7.73 27.99
N ASP A 97 7.64 -8.68 28.80
CA ASP A 97 7.87 -8.46 30.22
C ASP A 97 9.01 -7.43 30.44
N LEU A 98 9.23 -7.04 31.69
CA LEU A 98 10.31 -6.14 32.10
C LEU A 98 11.72 -6.62 31.70
N TYR A 99 11.86 -7.87 31.27
CA TYR A 99 13.11 -8.52 30.86
C TYR A 99 13.21 -8.70 29.33
N GLY A 100 12.21 -8.27 28.57
CA GLY A 100 12.20 -8.39 27.11
C GLY A 100 11.78 -9.77 26.59
N ASN A 101 11.15 -10.62 27.40
CA ASN A 101 10.57 -11.89 26.95
C ASN A 101 9.11 -11.69 26.52
N PRO A 102 8.67 -12.31 25.42
CA PRO A 102 7.28 -12.22 24.99
C PRO A 102 6.36 -12.82 26.05
N GLU A 103 5.42 -12.02 26.56
CA GLU A 103 4.35 -12.45 27.43
C GLU A 103 3.51 -13.49 26.69
N ARG A 104 3.49 -14.71 27.22
CA ARG A 104 2.69 -15.78 26.66
C ARG A 104 1.22 -15.46 26.91
N ARG A 105 0.50 -14.94 25.91
CA ARG A 105 -0.97 -14.90 25.93
C ARG A 105 -1.44 -16.34 26.22
N ARG A 106 -1.98 -16.58 27.42
CA ARG A 106 -2.61 -17.86 27.75
C ARG A 106 -3.84 -17.99 26.85
N ALA A 107 -3.85 -19.03 26.03
CA ALA A 107 -5.03 -19.46 25.28
C ALA A 107 -6.11 -19.96 26.24
#